data_AF-A7TSK3-F1
#
_entry.id   AF-A7TSK3-F1
#
_cell.length_a   1.000
_cell.length_b   1.000
_cell.length_c   1.000
_cell.angle_alpha   90.00
_cell.angle_beta   90.00
_cell.angle_gamma   90.00
#
_symmetry.space_group_name_H-M   'P 1'
#
loop_
_entity.id
_entity.type
_entity.pdbx_description
1 polymer ?
#
loop_
_entity_poly.entity_id
_entity_poly.type
_entity_poly.pdbx_seq_one_letter_code
_entity_poly.pdbx_strand_id
1 'polypeptide(L)'
;MNVLNRVGNALAKNTLKSDVLKKELVLPEYFTNTNSIKDHSIREVKSCITRDCSKNEYVRKNINLVGHNSNFQKKMIQEYLSPLSALPLKRHDINNDYNVSQIQSLKTYLNAMKQKEDPSATVFKISKRFVSDMIASLIKCTPKSMAIVEDHHTKFAYKPFTFDEVPRIPDFEVYPQQFAPYIGLLTHTKFLYRNSSKTNGIIPKILRNLMHPGNVKTLHLRSANTFNDLIYFFGGKSDFATCRELFVQMKSEGISPNTRTYNLMLRIALKYSSIQNGNIPSSSVLFYLKNMKQNNVDADHVTWATCYNFLQDDISRDIFIEQMKARNIPIHTNFLYSVLRSGNYSCAESLNFLTKNSIPINYKILDLCVNKLIQEDKVGIAWELLNFTMCRKPNVKINASVINRFIRLFASKGRIDLALMTYNKYMKQSGILPDTNTFEMLFKSLVNNGYTKHFMYTLQYLKDLKEVNGLGKYKTYWVVKSNSIAEFNCKVEIVDSKMAGIKTRLDNLSWPKTGYTDNVWFISDADTRKSLRLLGCIPGSFKKKQSKVTETSNSTSEVSIKKQQYRDRIKKIALQNSFINRIDYAKGWYESLRNELTKRKII
;
A
#
# COMPACT_ATOMS: atom_id res chain seq x y z
N MET A 1 -32.67 -12.51 -2.22
CA MET A 1 -32.39 -11.37 -1.31
C MET A 1 -31.47 -10.40 -2.03
N ASN A 2 -31.79 -9.11 -2.09
CA ASN A 2 -30.94 -8.14 -2.79
C ASN A 2 -30.44 -7.08 -1.78
N VAL A 3 -29.22 -7.30 -1.29
CA VAL A 3 -28.51 -6.41 -0.37
C VAL A 3 -28.50 -4.95 -0.88
N LEU A 4 -28.38 -4.73 -2.20
CA LEU A 4 -28.45 -3.37 -2.77
C LEU A 4 -29.83 -2.74 -2.58
N ASN A 5 -30.92 -3.48 -2.82
CA ASN A 5 -32.27 -2.95 -2.61
C ASN A 5 -32.49 -2.55 -1.15
N ARG A 6 -31.96 -3.35 -0.21
CA ARG A 6 -32.07 -3.07 1.22
C ARG A 6 -31.29 -1.82 1.64
N VAL A 7 -30.07 -1.67 1.14
CA VAL A 7 -29.28 -0.45 1.37
C VAL A 7 -29.95 0.77 0.74
N GLY A 8 -30.53 0.63 -0.47
CA GLY A 8 -31.33 1.68 -1.11
C GLY A 8 -32.52 2.12 -0.25
N ASN A 9 -33.26 1.16 0.31
CA ASN A 9 -34.37 1.46 1.22
C ASN A 9 -33.91 2.13 2.52
N ALA A 10 -32.72 1.80 3.02
CA ALA A 10 -32.15 2.43 4.19
C ALA A 10 -31.64 3.85 3.89
N LEU A 11 -31.12 4.10 2.68
CA LEU A 11 -30.73 5.44 2.19
C LEU A 11 -31.94 6.36 1.99
N ALA A 12 -33.07 5.84 1.50
CA ALA A 12 -34.28 6.64 1.36
C ALA A 12 -34.79 7.22 2.69
N LYS A 13 -34.46 6.57 3.82
CA LYS A 13 -34.79 7.04 5.17
C LYS A 13 -33.71 7.94 5.80
N ASN A 14 -32.46 7.76 5.41
CA ASN A 14 -31.30 8.46 5.98
C ASN A 14 -30.53 9.17 4.85
N THR A 15 -30.63 10.50 4.77
CA THR A 15 -29.85 11.29 3.81
C THR A 15 -28.36 11.00 3.94
N LEU A 16 -27.65 11.02 2.79
CA LEU A 16 -26.23 10.69 2.72
C LEU A 16 -25.41 11.77 3.42
N LYS A 17 -24.88 11.46 4.60
CA LYS A 17 -24.09 12.42 5.40
C LYS A 17 -22.65 12.47 4.91
N SER A 18 -22.18 13.66 4.55
CA SER A 18 -20.79 13.93 4.20
C SER A 18 -20.08 14.65 5.35
N ASP A 19 -19.00 14.08 5.86
CA ASP A 19 -18.16 14.77 6.83
C ASP A 19 -17.34 15.84 6.10
N VAL A 20 -17.77 17.09 6.17
CA VAL A 20 -16.94 18.22 5.74
C VAL A 20 -16.17 18.71 6.95
N LEU A 21 -14.90 18.32 7.04
CA LEU A 21 -14.01 18.72 8.12
C LEU A 21 -12.94 19.68 7.59
N LYS A 22 -12.72 20.79 8.31
CA LYS A 22 -11.55 21.65 8.10
C LYS A 22 -10.29 20.86 8.41
N LYS A 23 -9.29 20.94 7.52
CA LYS A 23 -8.01 20.24 7.65
C LYS A 23 -6.86 21.22 7.57
N GLU A 24 -5.98 21.17 8.54
CA GLU A 24 -4.73 21.92 8.55
C GLU A 24 -3.62 21.03 7.97
N LEU A 25 -2.91 21.51 6.95
CA LEU A 25 -1.84 20.75 6.31
C LEU A 25 -0.54 20.89 7.12
N VAL A 26 -0.07 19.79 7.70
CA VAL A 26 1.24 19.73 8.37
C VAL A 26 2.29 19.31 7.36
N LEU A 27 3.28 20.18 7.17
CA LEU A 27 4.38 19.96 6.24
C LEU A 27 5.70 19.71 6.99
N PRO A 28 6.66 18.97 6.38
CA PRO A 28 7.98 18.75 6.97
C PRO A 28 8.69 20.04 7.41
N GLU A 29 8.51 21.14 6.68
CA GLU A 29 9.08 22.46 6.95
C GLU A 29 8.56 23.07 8.26
N TYR A 30 7.42 22.61 8.78
CA TYR A 30 6.89 23.04 10.08
C TYR A 30 7.84 22.75 11.25
N PHE A 31 8.73 21.76 11.08
CA PHE A 31 9.68 21.33 12.11
C PHE A 31 11.11 21.85 11.85
N THR A 32 11.30 22.73 10.88
CA THR A 32 12.62 23.29 10.51
C THR A 32 12.80 24.72 11.02
N ASN A 33 12.70 24.95 12.33
CA ASN A 33 13.23 26.18 12.93
C ASN A 33 14.60 25.89 13.55
N THR A 34 15.66 26.12 12.76
CA THR A 34 17.03 26.55 13.14
C THR A 34 17.94 26.39 11.93
N ASN A 35 18.27 27.53 11.32
CA ASN A 35 19.33 27.77 10.32
C ASN A 35 19.42 26.79 9.14
N SER A 36 18.95 27.26 7.98
CA SER A 36 19.24 26.74 6.65
C SER A 36 20.75 26.59 6.44
N ILE A 37 21.27 25.37 6.58
CA ILE A 37 22.57 25.01 6.01
C ILE A 37 22.28 24.54 4.59
N LYS A 38 22.79 25.31 3.62
CA LYS A 38 22.76 24.99 2.19
C LYS A 38 23.22 23.55 1.96
N ASP A 39 22.47 22.84 1.13
CA ASP A 39 22.80 21.51 0.62
C ASP A 39 24.20 21.52 0.02
N HIS A 40 25.17 20.98 0.77
CA HIS A 40 26.43 20.55 0.17
C HIS A 40 26.22 19.16 -0.44
N SER A 41 26.34 19.15 -1.77
CA SER A 41 26.53 17.98 -2.61
C SER A 41 27.23 16.84 -1.89
N ILE A 42 26.49 15.80 -1.53
CA ILE A 42 27.09 14.53 -1.13
C ILE A 42 27.69 13.95 -2.40
N ARG A 43 29.03 13.99 -2.49
CA ARG A 43 29.79 13.23 -3.50
C ARG A 43 29.33 11.77 -3.42
N GLU A 44 28.78 11.30 -4.53
CA GLU A 44 28.55 9.88 -4.74
C GLU A 44 29.91 9.18 -4.64
N VAL A 45 30.07 8.36 -3.60
CA VAL A 45 31.02 7.25 -3.72
C VAL A 45 30.41 6.35 -4.78
N LYS A 46 30.93 6.44 -6.02
CA LYS A 46 30.75 5.39 -7.02
C LYS A 46 31.11 4.09 -6.34
N SER A 47 30.11 3.28 -5.98
CA SER A 47 30.37 1.95 -5.47
C SER A 47 30.86 1.12 -6.64
N CYS A 48 32.17 1.12 -6.88
CA CYS A 48 32.82 0.01 -7.53
C CYS A 48 32.34 -1.25 -6.79
N ILE A 49 31.65 -2.14 -7.50
CA ILE A 49 31.11 -3.37 -6.91
C ILE A 49 32.28 -4.34 -6.72
N THR A 50 33.18 -4.04 -5.80
CA THR A 50 34.21 -4.95 -5.34
C THR A 50 33.61 -5.88 -4.27
N ARG A 51 34.05 -7.13 -4.25
CA ARG A 51 33.72 -8.06 -3.17
C ARG A 51 34.43 -7.56 -1.90
N ASP A 52 33.75 -6.79 -1.06
CA ASP A 52 34.26 -6.51 0.29
C ASP A 52 34.19 -7.82 1.12
N CYS A 53 35.28 -8.59 1.10
CA CYS A 53 35.40 -9.83 1.88
C CYS A 53 35.20 -9.58 3.38
N SER A 54 35.65 -8.44 3.90
CA SER A 54 35.53 -8.02 5.30
C SER A 54 34.08 -7.93 5.78
N LYS A 55 33.19 -7.32 4.99
CA LYS A 55 31.77 -7.22 5.30
C LYS A 55 31.07 -8.57 5.31
N ASN A 56 31.50 -9.51 4.47
CA ASN A 56 30.90 -10.85 4.42
C ASN A 56 31.30 -11.66 5.65
N GLU A 57 32.56 -11.53 6.07
CA GLU A 57 33.06 -12.16 7.27
C GLU A 57 32.36 -11.62 8.53
N TYR A 58 32.18 -10.30 8.63
CA TYR A 58 31.41 -9.68 9.71
C TYR A 58 29.98 -10.23 9.82
N VAL A 59 29.26 -10.30 8.69
CA VAL A 59 27.90 -10.86 8.68
C VAL A 59 27.89 -12.34 9.06
N ARG A 60 28.84 -13.14 8.56
CA ARG A 60 28.95 -14.58 8.92
C ARG A 60 29.20 -14.78 10.41
N LYS A 61 30.13 -14.03 11.01
CA LYS A 61 30.46 -14.11 12.43
C LYS A 61 29.30 -13.74 13.35
N ASN A 62 28.39 -12.85 12.90
CA ASN A 62 27.30 -12.30 13.71
C ASN A 62 25.91 -12.72 13.23
N ILE A 63 25.81 -13.72 12.34
CA ILE A 63 24.54 -14.14 11.74
C ILE A 63 23.58 -14.70 12.80
N ASN A 64 24.11 -15.32 13.86
CA ASN A 64 23.35 -15.82 15.02
C ASN A 64 22.55 -14.71 15.74
N LEU A 65 22.98 -13.45 15.67
CA LEU A 65 22.31 -12.33 16.32
C LEU A 65 21.05 -11.85 15.58
N VAL A 66 21.00 -12.00 14.25
CA VAL A 66 19.98 -11.36 13.39
C VAL A 66 19.39 -12.26 12.30
N GLY A 67 19.96 -13.45 12.14
CA GLY A 67 19.58 -14.44 11.15
C GLY A 67 18.33 -15.23 11.53
N HIS A 68 18.04 -16.28 10.76
CA HIS A 68 16.95 -17.20 11.07
C HIS A 68 17.15 -17.80 12.48
N ASN A 69 16.08 -17.98 13.25
CA ASN A 69 16.09 -18.46 14.65
C ASN A 69 16.81 -17.57 15.69
N SER A 70 17.40 -16.43 15.31
CA SER A 70 18.02 -15.50 16.27
C SER A 70 17.03 -14.92 17.30
N ASN A 71 15.73 -14.95 16.97
CA ASN A 71 14.67 -14.26 17.70
C ASN A 71 14.95 -12.76 17.90
N PHE A 72 15.76 -12.14 17.04
CA PHE A 72 16.19 -10.74 17.12
C PHE A 72 15.03 -9.76 17.42
N GLN A 73 13.97 -9.83 16.61
CA GLN A 73 12.81 -8.95 16.79
C GLN A 73 12.09 -9.21 18.12
N LYS A 74 12.06 -10.46 18.59
CA LYS A 74 11.45 -10.82 19.88
C LYS A 74 12.27 -10.26 21.04
N LYS A 75 13.60 -10.42 21.00
CA LYS A 75 14.52 -9.89 22.02
C LYS A 75 14.42 -8.36 22.14
N MET A 76 14.50 -7.66 21.00
CA MET A 76 14.35 -6.18 20.95
C MET A 76 13.01 -5.70 21.54
N ILE A 77 11.96 -6.52 21.44
CA ILE A 77 10.63 -6.15 21.92
C ILE A 77 10.43 -6.52 23.38
N GLN A 78 11.04 -7.61 23.85
CA GLN A 78 11.14 -7.92 25.27
C GLN A 78 11.90 -6.81 26.01
N GLU A 79 12.97 -6.29 25.41
CA GLU A 79 13.69 -5.11 25.94
C GLU A 79 12.78 -3.88 25.98
N TYR A 80 12.09 -3.55 24.87
CA TYR A 80 11.13 -2.45 24.81
C TYR A 80 10.02 -2.53 25.87
N LEU A 81 9.51 -3.75 26.13
CA LEU A 81 8.43 -3.99 27.09
C LEU A 81 8.94 -4.20 28.52
N SER A 82 10.25 -4.30 28.74
CA SER A 82 10.83 -4.54 30.08
C SER A 82 10.39 -3.54 31.15
N PRO A 83 10.14 -2.24 30.87
CA PRO A 83 9.65 -1.32 31.90
C PRO A 83 8.18 -1.56 32.27
N LEU A 84 7.44 -2.38 31.49
CA LEU A 84 6.05 -2.78 31.76
C LEU A 84 5.98 -4.16 32.44
N SER A 85 7.05 -4.61 33.09
CA SER A 85 7.20 -5.95 33.68
C SER A 85 6.12 -6.36 34.68
N ALA A 86 5.39 -5.39 35.26
CA ALA A 86 4.21 -5.63 36.09
C ALA A 86 3.06 -6.32 35.32
N LEU A 87 3.07 -6.26 33.98
CA LEU A 87 2.11 -6.93 33.11
C LEU A 87 2.76 -8.18 32.49
N PRO A 88 2.08 -9.35 32.46
CA PRO A 88 2.61 -10.58 31.84
C PRO A 88 2.52 -10.49 30.30
N LEU A 89 3.24 -9.54 29.70
CA LEU A 89 3.30 -9.34 28.26
C LEU A 89 4.38 -10.22 27.64
N LYS A 90 3.98 -11.34 27.04
CA LYS A 90 4.87 -12.20 26.23
C LYS A 90 4.28 -12.39 24.84
N ARG A 91 5.09 -12.24 23.80
CA ARG A 91 4.71 -12.73 22.46
C ARG A 91 4.59 -14.24 22.51
N HIS A 92 3.45 -14.76 22.05
CA HIS A 92 3.24 -16.21 21.93
C HIS A 92 4.42 -16.88 21.22
N ASP A 93 4.81 -18.04 21.74
CA ASP A 93 5.74 -18.92 21.07
C ASP A 93 5.00 -19.47 19.84
N ILE A 94 5.34 -18.95 18.65
CA ILE A 94 4.80 -19.45 17.39
C ILE A 94 5.54 -20.74 17.13
N ASN A 95 4.99 -21.84 17.62
CA ASN A 95 5.45 -23.15 17.21
C ASN A 95 5.13 -23.32 15.72
N ASN A 96 6.02 -23.98 14.98
CA ASN A 96 5.86 -24.20 13.54
C ASN A 96 4.89 -25.37 13.29
N ASP A 97 3.70 -25.30 13.89
CA ASP A 97 2.67 -26.35 13.90
C ASP A 97 1.84 -26.32 12.61
N TYR A 98 2.44 -25.83 11.51
CA TYR A 98 1.77 -25.70 10.23
C TYR A 98 1.52 -27.08 9.64
N ASN A 99 0.38 -27.67 9.99
CA ASN A 99 -0.03 -28.96 9.50
C ASN A 99 -0.61 -28.83 8.08
N VAL A 100 0.26 -29.01 7.09
CA VAL A 100 -0.07 -28.93 5.67
C VAL A 100 -1.23 -29.85 5.31
N SER A 101 -1.25 -31.07 5.84
CA SER A 101 -2.27 -32.07 5.50
C SER A 101 -3.64 -31.71 6.07
N GLN A 102 -3.71 -31.18 7.29
CA GLN A 102 -4.96 -30.71 7.90
C GLN A 102 -5.55 -29.49 7.17
N ILE A 103 -4.71 -28.55 6.74
CA ILE A 103 -5.17 -27.39 5.96
C ILE A 103 -5.64 -27.83 4.58
N GLN A 104 -4.92 -28.77 3.96
CA GLN A 104 -5.28 -29.30 2.65
C GLN A 104 -6.58 -30.10 2.72
N SER A 105 -6.79 -30.92 3.75
CA SER A 105 -8.06 -31.63 3.96
C SER A 105 -9.23 -30.68 4.24
N LEU A 106 -9.06 -29.67 5.08
CA LEU A 106 -10.05 -28.61 5.31
C LEU A 106 -10.38 -27.86 4.01
N LYS A 107 -9.37 -27.53 3.20
CA LYS A 107 -9.55 -26.86 1.91
C LYS A 107 -10.31 -27.74 0.93
N THR A 108 -9.96 -29.03 0.83
CA THR A 108 -10.66 -30.00 -0.03
C THR A 108 -12.10 -30.19 0.43
N TYR A 109 -12.34 -30.29 1.75
CA TYR A 109 -13.68 -30.36 2.33
C TYR A 109 -14.51 -29.11 2.03
N LEU A 110 -13.98 -27.91 2.26
CA LEU A 110 -14.66 -26.66 1.93
C LEU A 110 -14.94 -26.52 0.43
N ASN A 111 -14.02 -26.97 -0.43
CA ASN A 111 -14.23 -26.97 -1.88
C ASN A 111 -15.31 -27.99 -2.30
N ALA A 112 -15.32 -29.19 -1.72
CA ALA A 112 -16.34 -30.20 -1.97
C ALA A 112 -17.72 -29.75 -1.46
N MET A 113 -17.80 -29.04 -0.34
CA MET A 113 -19.04 -28.47 0.17
C MET A 113 -19.58 -27.33 -0.71
N LYS A 114 -18.71 -26.46 -1.23
CA LYS A 114 -19.09 -25.42 -2.21
C LYS A 114 -19.68 -25.98 -3.52
N GLN A 115 -19.43 -27.25 -3.83
CA GLN A 115 -19.97 -27.91 -5.02
C GLN A 115 -21.31 -28.63 -4.77
N LYS A 116 -21.68 -28.92 -3.51
CA LYS A 116 -22.85 -29.75 -3.16
C LYS A 116 -24.07 -28.99 -2.65
N GLU A 117 -23.90 -27.79 -2.09
CA GLU A 117 -24.99 -26.92 -1.60
C GLU A 117 -24.83 -25.49 -2.16
N ASP A 118 -25.88 -24.66 -2.06
CA ASP A 118 -25.80 -23.22 -2.32
C ASP A 118 -24.64 -22.60 -1.50
N PRO A 119 -23.57 -22.07 -2.15
CA PRO A 119 -22.35 -21.66 -1.44
C PRO A 119 -22.58 -20.62 -0.34
N SER A 120 -23.58 -19.77 -0.49
CA SER A 120 -23.97 -18.75 0.50
C SER A 120 -24.59 -19.36 1.76
N ALA A 121 -25.42 -20.39 1.61
CA ALA A 121 -26.11 -21.05 2.72
C ALA A 121 -25.13 -21.84 3.61
N THR A 122 -24.17 -22.55 3.00
CA THR A 122 -23.14 -23.28 3.76
C THR A 122 -22.20 -22.34 4.52
N VAL A 123 -21.76 -21.24 3.89
CA VAL A 123 -20.93 -20.22 4.57
C VAL A 123 -21.70 -19.55 5.71
N PHE A 124 -23.01 -19.32 5.53
CA PHE A 124 -23.86 -18.82 6.60
C PHE A 124 -23.94 -19.80 7.78
N LYS A 125 -24.16 -21.11 7.55
CA LYS A 125 -24.21 -22.13 8.63
C LYS A 125 -22.94 -22.10 9.48
N ILE A 126 -21.76 -21.99 8.86
CA ILE A 126 -20.46 -21.95 9.56
C ILE A 126 -20.27 -20.65 10.35
N SER A 127 -20.67 -19.51 9.77
CA SER A 127 -20.43 -18.19 10.35
C SER A 127 -21.54 -17.68 11.29
N LYS A 128 -22.72 -18.31 11.29
CA LYS A 128 -23.93 -17.87 12.01
C LYS A 128 -23.68 -17.49 13.47
N ARG A 129 -22.97 -18.35 14.23
CA ARG A 129 -22.68 -18.09 15.65
C ARG A 129 -21.84 -16.83 15.83
N PHE A 130 -20.76 -16.71 15.06
CA PHE A 130 -19.91 -15.52 15.10
C PHE A 130 -20.67 -14.25 14.69
N VAL A 131 -21.46 -14.31 13.61
CA VAL A 131 -22.26 -13.17 13.15
C VAL A 131 -23.27 -12.75 14.22
N SER A 132 -23.94 -13.71 14.85
CA SER A 132 -24.89 -13.44 15.94
C SER A 132 -24.20 -12.79 17.15
N ASP A 133 -23.08 -13.33 17.61
CA ASP A 133 -22.32 -12.78 18.74
C ASP A 133 -21.75 -11.39 18.43
N MET A 134 -21.29 -11.16 17.19
CA MET A 134 -20.76 -9.89 16.73
C MET A 134 -21.86 -8.83 16.68
N ILE A 135 -23.01 -9.15 16.08
CA ILE A 135 -24.17 -8.25 16.04
C ILE A 135 -24.64 -7.96 17.47
N ALA A 136 -24.81 -8.96 18.33
CA ALA A 136 -25.22 -8.76 19.72
C ALA A 136 -24.25 -7.86 20.49
N SER A 137 -22.94 -8.01 20.28
CA SER A 137 -21.93 -7.16 20.89
C SER A 137 -21.99 -5.72 20.37
N LEU A 138 -22.12 -5.53 19.05
CA LEU A 138 -22.30 -4.22 18.41
C LEU A 138 -23.53 -3.49 18.95
N ILE A 139 -24.64 -4.21 19.07
CA ILE A 139 -25.90 -3.68 19.59
C ILE A 139 -25.71 -3.15 21.03
N LYS A 140 -25.00 -3.90 21.87
CA LYS A 140 -24.76 -3.53 23.28
C LYS A 140 -23.86 -2.30 23.44
N CYS A 141 -22.93 -2.07 22.50
CA CYS A 141 -22.03 -0.92 22.50
C CYS A 141 -22.46 0.21 21.58
N THR A 142 -23.63 0.14 20.95
CA THR A 142 -24.15 1.26 20.14
C THR A 142 -25.19 2.05 20.95
N PRO A 143 -25.09 3.39 21.03
CA PRO A 143 -26.07 4.20 21.74
C PRO A 143 -27.44 4.15 21.04
N LYS A 144 -28.52 4.39 21.79
CA LYS A 144 -29.91 4.33 21.29
C LYS A 144 -30.22 5.36 20.20
N SER A 145 -29.51 6.50 20.21
CA SER A 145 -29.56 7.52 19.17
C SER A 145 -28.14 7.97 18.87
N MET A 146 -27.67 7.78 17.64
CA MET A 146 -26.41 8.38 17.20
C MET A 146 -26.68 9.82 16.76
N ALA A 147 -26.47 10.77 17.67
CA ALA A 147 -26.26 12.15 17.26
C ALA A 147 -25.05 12.20 16.31
N ILE A 148 -25.14 13.03 15.27
CA ILE A 148 -23.98 13.34 14.44
C ILE A 148 -23.00 14.05 15.36
N VAL A 149 -22.01 13.35 15.87
CA VAL A 149 -20.90 14.03 16.56
C VAL A 149 -20.14 14.73 15.44
N GLU A 150 -20.37 16.03 15.29
CA GLU A 150 -19.45 16.89 14.57
C GLU A 150 -18.11 16.76 15.30
N ASP A 151 -17.21 16.01 14.69
CA ASP A 151 -15.86 15.76 15.17
C ASP A 151 -15.10 17.10 15.04
N HIS A 152 -15.30 18.03 16.00
CA HIS A 152 -14.77 19.39 15.99
C HIS A 152 -13.24 19.46 16.13
N HIS A 153 -12.57 18.31 16.22
CA HIS A 153 -11.11 18.26 16.22
C HIS A 153 -10.56 18.58 14.81
N THR A 154 -9.68 19.58 14.74
CA THR A 154 -8.87 19.86 13.56
C THR A 154 -8.12 18.60 13.14
N LYS A 155 -8.52 18.00 12.01
CA LYS A 155 -7.80 16.85 11.45
C LYS A 155 -6.61 17.37 10.67
N PHE A 156 -5.41 17.15 11.21
CA PHE A 156 -4.18 17.37 10.44
C PHE A 156 -4.21 16.55 9.14
N ALA A 157 -3.98 17.22 8.02
CA ALA A 157 -3.71 16.61 6.74
C ALA A 157 -2.20 16.47 6.56
N TYR A 158 -1.78 15.34 5.99
CA TYR A 158 -0.38 15.05 5.72
C TYR A 158 -0.20 14.74 4.23
N LYS A 159 0.97 15.08 3.67
CA LYS A 159 1.34 14.65 2.32
C LYS A 159 1.42 13.10 2.29
N PRO A 160 0.93 12.42 1.24
CA PRO A 160 0.93 10.95 1.18
C PRO A 160 2.34 10.36 1.15
N PHE A 161 3.29 11.07 0.53
CA PHE A 161 4.69 10.71 0.50
C PHE A 161 5.56 11.95 0.33
N THR A 162 6.83 11.82 0.68
CA THR A 162 7.89 12.80 0.37
C THR A 162 9.18 12.09 -0.05
N PHE A 163 9.98 12.80 -0.84
CA PHE A 163 11.34 12.43 -1.22
C PHE A 163 12.42 13.03 -0.31
N ASP A 164 12.01 13.90 0.61
CA ASP A 164 12.89 14.58 1.53
C ASP A 164 13.38 13.62 2.63
N GLU A 165 14.45 14.01 3.30
CA GLU A 165 14.89 13.34 4.52
C GLU A 165 13.88 13.59 5.65
N VAL A 166 13.88 12.70 6.64
CA VAL A 166 13.10 12.87 7.87
C VAL A 166 13.50 14.19 8.54
N PRO A 167 12.54 15.05 8.94
CA PRO A 167 12.86 16.30 9.63
C PRO A 167 13.59 16.05 10.95
N ARG A 168 14.24 17.08 11.47
CA ARG A 168 14.89 16.99 12.77
C ARG A 168 13.86 16.69 13.86
N ILE A 169 14.27 15.91 14.86
CA ILE A 169 13.44 15.67 16.04
C ILE A 169 13.39 16.98 16.84
N PRO A 170 12.20 17.57 17.04
CA PRO A 170 12.07 18.77 17.85
C PRO A 170 12.51 18.54 19.29
N ASP A 171 12.97 19.61 19.93
CA ASP A 171 13.10 19.60 21.39
C ASP A 171 11.70 19.71 22.01
N PHE A 172 11.20 18.57 22.48
CA PHE A 172 9.86 18.49 23.07
C PHE A 172 9.78 19.05 24.49
N GLU A 173 10.90 19.31 25.16
CA GLU A 173 10.91 20.03 26.44
C GLU A 173 10.63 21.52 26.21
N VAL A 174 11.14 22.07 25.09
CA VAL A 174 10.90 23.46 24.68
C VAL A 174 9.59 23.63 23.91
N TYR A 175 9.24 22.68 23.04
CA TYR A 175 8.04 22.71 22.20
C TYR A 175 7.13 21.47 22.35
N PRO A 176 6.51 21.25 23.53
CA PRO A 176 5.60 20.12 23.79
C PRO A 176 4.51 19.91 22.73
N GLN A 177 3.93 21.00 22.24
CA GLN A 177 2.85 21.02 21.25
C GLN A 177 3.24 20.41 19.90
N GLN A 178 4.53 20.32 19.58
CA GLN A 178 5.02 19.73 18.33
C GLN A 178 5.03 18.19 18.37
N PHE A 179 4.93 17.57 19.54
CA PHE A 179 5.05 16.11 19.69
C PHE A 179 3.99 15.35 18.87
N ALA A 180 2.70 15.66 19.07
CA ALA A 180 1.63 14.96 18.35
C ALA A 180 1.65 15.22 16.83
N PRO A 181 1.81 16.47 16.33
CA PRO A 181 1.99 16.72 14.90
C PRO A 181 3.22 16.00 14.30
N TYR A 182 4.32 15.90 15.03
CA TYR A 182 5.53 15.22 14.56
C TYR A 182 5.31 13.70 14.43
N ILE A 183 4.69 13.07 15.44
CA ILE A 183 4.27 11.66 15.37
C ILE A 183 3.32 11.45 14.19
N GLY A 184 2.35 12.34 14.01
CA GLY A 184 1.41 12.32 12.88
C GLY A 184 2.12 12.41 11.53
N LEU A 185 3.09 13.30 11.36
CA LEU A 185 3.89 13.40 10.13
C LEU A 185 4.62 12.08 9.82
N LEU A 186 5.32 11.52 10.81
CA LEU A 186 6.09 10.28 10.64
C LEU A 186 5.20 9.06 10.31
N THR A 187 3.97 9.05 10.82
CA THR A 187 3.04 7.92 10.69
C THR A 187 2.17 7.99 9.44
N HIS A 188 1.78 9.20 9.00
CA HIS A 188 0.88 9.41 7.86
C HIS A 188 1.59 9.77 6.55
N THR A 189 2.85 10.24 6.59
CA THR A 189 3.65 10.51 5.39
C THR A 189 4.65 9.40 5.12
N LYS A 190 4.70 8.91 3.87
CA LYS A 190 5.70 7.93 3.44
C LYS A 190 6.99 8.62 2.99
N PHE A 191 8.03 8.54 3.81
CA PHE A 191 9.39 9.00 3.49
C PHE A 191 10.12 7.95 2.64
N LEU A 192 10.31 8.29 1.37
CA LEU A 192 10.92 7.40 0.38
C LEU A 192 12.46 7.46 0.43
N TYR A 193 13.04 8.57 0.88
CA TYR A 193 14.48 8.70 1.04
C TYR A 193 15.02 7.60 1.96
N ARG A 194 16.06 6.89 1.50
CA ARG A 194 16.69 5.75 2.20
C ARG A 194 15.74 4.68 2.73
N ASN A 195 14.52 4.60 2.21
CA ASN A 195 13.47 3.72 2.72
C ASN A 195 13.11 3.95 4.20
N SER A 196 13.16 5.19 4.69
CA SER A 196 12.92 5.55 6.10
C SER A 196 11.63 4.99 6.69
N SER A 197 10.54 4.99 5.92
CA SER A 197 9.26 4.45 6.37
C SER A 197 9.11 2.93 6.20
N LYS A 198 10.10 2.15 5.70
CA LYS A 198 9.96 0.68 5.63
C LYS A 198 9.94 0.05 7.04
N THR A 199 9.54 -1.21 7.16
CA THR A 199 9.40 -1.92 8.46
C THR A 199 10.66 -1.89 9.33
N ASN A 200 11.84 -1.93 8.71
CA ASN A 200 13.14 -1.82 9.39
C ASN A 200 13.84 -0.46 9.11
N GLY A 201 13.10 0.51 8.60
CA GLY A 201 13.61 1.86 8.37
C GLY A 201 13.79 2.63 9.68
N ILE A 202 14.29 3.86 9.59
CA ILE A 202 14.57 4.66 10.79
C ILE A 202 13.29 5.13 11.50
N ILE A 203 12.19 5.37 10.77
CA ILE A 203 10.96 5.91 11.35
C ILE A 203 10.35 4.95 12.39
N PRO A 204 10.16 3.65 12.11
CA PRO A 204 9.73 2.70 13.15
C PRO A 204 10.65 2.68 14.39
N LYS A 205 11.94 3.00 14.25
CA LYS A 205 12.90 3.04 15.37
C LYS A 205 12.74 4.33 16.18
N ILE A 206 12.62 5.48 15.49
CA ILE A 206 12.31 6.77 16.11
C ILE A 206 11.00 6.68 16.89
N LEU A 207 9.93 6.16 16.27
CA LEU A 207 8.62 6.02 16.92
C LEU A 207 8.70 5.13 18.16
N ARG A 208 9.43 4.02 18.12
CA ARG A 208 9.66 3.17 19.29
C ARG A 208 10.48 3.89 20.36
N ASN A 209 11.50 4.66 20.01
CA ASN A 209 12.27 5.44 20.98
C ASN A 209 11.41 6.49 21.69
N LEU A 210 10.64 7.25 20.90
CA LEU A 210 9.79 8.33 21.40
C LEU A 210 8.63 7.80 22.25
N MET A 211 8.12 6.61 21.97
CA MET A 211 7.03 5.99 22.72
C MET A 211 7.52 4.91 23.69
N HIS A 212 8.82 4.80 23.95
CA HIS A 212 9.35 3.79 24.86
C HIS A 212 8.78 3.99 26.28
N PRO A 213 8.27 2.95 26.96
CA PRO A 213 7.65 3.10 28.28
C PRO A 213 8.57 3.81 29.32
N GLY A 214 9.87 3.53 29.28
CA GLY A 214 10.87 4.18 30.14
C GLY A 214 11.32 5.59 29.72
N ASN A 215 10.79 6.17 28.64
CA ASN A 215 11.18 7.51 28.19
C ASN A 215 10.38 8.60 28.92
N VAL A 216 10.94 9.10 30.03
CA VAL A 216 10.32 10.10 30.91
C VAL A 216 10.08 11.44 30.19
N LYS A 217 10.97 11.83 29.25
CA LYS A 217 10.87 13.10 28.52
C LYS A 217 9.60 13.20 27.66
N THR A 218 9.12 12.08 27.14
CA THR A 218 7.94 12.06 26.26
C THR A 218 6.70 11.48 26.91
N LEU A 219 6.81 10.85 28.09
CA LEU A 219 5.71 10.13 28.75
C LEU A 219 4.47 11.02 28.93
N HIS A 220 4.66 12.22 29.46
CA HIS A 220 3.60 13.19 29.74
C HIS A 220 2.98 13.83 28.47
N LEU A 221 3.61 13.67 27.30
CA LEU A 221 3.14 14.25 26.02
C LEU A 221 2.25 13.29 25.23
N ARG A 222 2.09 12.04 25.68
CA ARG A 222 1.36 11.00 24.97
C ARG A 222 -0.14 11.18 25.13
N SER A 223 -0.88 10.86 24.07
CA SER A 223 -2.33 10.95 24.06
C SER A 223 -2.93 9.79 23.27
N ALA A 224 -4.26 9.61 23.37
CA ALA A 224 -4.95 8.63 22.56
C ALA A 224 -4.71 8.83 21.05
N ASN A 225 -4.52 10.08 20.60
CA ASN A 225 -4.23 10.37 19.20
C ASN A 225 -2.83 9.89 18.77
N THR A 226 -1.80 10.10 19.58
CA THR A 226 -0.44 9.63 19.25
C THR A 226 -0.38 8.10 19.20
N PHE A 227 -1.01 7.41 20.16
CA PHE A 227 -1.14 5.95 20.12
C PHE A 227 -1.91 5.47 18.89
N ASN A 228 -3.04 6.12 18.56
CA ASN A 228 -3.82 5.80 17.36
C ASN A 228 -3.03 5.98 16.06
N ASP A 229 -2.18 7.00 15.97
CA ASP A 229 -1.32 7.25 14.82
C ASP A 229 -0.22 6.16 14.68
N LEU A 230 0.38 5.72 15.78
CA LEU A 230 1.30 4.58 15.77
C LEU A 230 0.60 3.27 15.39
N ILE A 231 -0.56 2.96 15.99
CA ILE A 231 -1.33 1.75 15.68
C ILE A 231 -1.71 1.74 14.20
N TYR A 232 -2.11 2.90 13.64
CA TYR A 232 -2.36 3.06 12.22
C TYR A 232 -1.12 2.75 11.38
N PHE A 233 0.04 3.32 11.72
CA PHE A 233 1.29 3.11 11.00
C PHE A 233 1.74 1.64 11.01
N PHE A 234 1.86 1.04 12.20
CA PHE A 234 2.28 -0.36 12.35
C PHE A 234 1.25 -1.34 11.78
N GLY A 235 -0.04 -1.05 11.90
CA GLY A 235 -1.11 -1.80 11.24
C GLY A 235 -1.00 -1.74 9.72
N GLY A 236 -0.62 -0.58 9.17
CA GLY A 236 -0.25 -0.39 7.77
C GLY A 236 0.93 -1.26 7.31
N LYS A 237 1.87 -1.57 8.21
CA LYS A 237 3.00 -2.48 7.98
C LYS A 237 2.71 -3.96 8.23
N SER A 238 1.50 -4.28 8.68
CA SER A 238 1.13 -5.64 9.11
C SER A 238 1.90 -6.12 10.35
N ASP A 239 2.44 -5.19 11.15
CA ASP A 239 3.10 -5.48 12.43
C ASP A 239 2.04 -5.54 13.55
N PHE A 240 1.18 -6.56 13.46
CA PHE A 240 -0.01 -6.67 14.33
C PHE A 240 0.33 -6.92 15.80
N ALA A 241 1.50 -7.50 16.07
CA ALA A 241 1.98 -7.69 17.42
C ALA A 241 2.30 -6.34 18.08
N THR A 242 3.03 -5.46 17.38
CA THR A 242 3.29 -4.10 17.88
C THR A 242 2.00 -3.30 18.11
N CYS A 243 0.99 -3.46 17.25
CA CYS A 243 -0.32 -2.82 17.48
C CYS A 243 -0.99 -3.27 18.80
N ARG A 244 -0.92 -4.57 19.13
CA ARG A 244 -1.47 -5.08 20.40
C ARG A 244 -0.66 -4.60 21.60
N GLU A 245 0.66 -4.57 21.46
CA GLU A 245 1.57 -4.04 22.50
C GLU A 245 1.24 -2.58 22.81
N LEU A 246 1.11 -1.73 21.78
CA LEU A 246 0.71 -0.34 21.93
C LEU A 246 -0.68 -0.18 22.54
N PHE A 247 -1.63 -1.06 22.19
CA PHE A 247 -2.97 -1.04 22.79
C PHE A 247 -2.95 -1.36 24.29
N VAL A 248 -2.09 -2.27 24.74
CA VAL A 248 -1.93 -2.57 26.17
C VAL A 248 -1.14 -1.46 26.87
N GLN A 249 -0.05 -1.00 26.28
CA GLN A 249 0.78 0.09 26.80
C GLN A 249 -0.05 1.36 27.04
N MET A 250 -0.93 1.71 26.10
CA MET A 250 -1.84 2.83 26.24
C MET A 250 -2.66 2.75 27.53
N LYS A 251 -3.18 1.56 27.87
CA LYS A 251 -3.95 1.34 29.11
C LYS A 251 -3.08 1.36 30.35
N SER A 252 -1.87 0.80 30.29
CA SER A 252 -0.94 0.80 31.42
C SER A 252 -0.41 2.19 31.76
N GLU A 253 -0.32 3.07 30.76
CA GLU A 253 0.04 4.48 30.92
C GLU A 253 -1.16 5.36 31.32
N GLY A 254 -2.32 4.75 31.66
CA GLY A 254 -3.51 5.49 32.12
C GLY A 254 -4.26 6.23 31.01
N ILE A 255 -3.95 5.96 29.73
CA ILE A 255 -4.60 6.62 28.60
C ILE A 255 -5.77 5.75 28.12
N SER A 256 -6.99 6.28 28.21
CA SER A 256 -8.20 5.54 27.85
C SER A 256 -8.35 5.35 26.33
N PRO A 257 -8.48 4.10 25.82
CA PRO A 257 -8.79 3.85 24.42
C PRO A 257 -10.11 4.49 24.00
N ASN A 258 -10.15 5.07 22.80
CA ASN A 258 -11.37 5.70 22.27
C ASN A 258 -11.92 4.92 21.06
N THR A 259 -13.06 5.38 20.50
CA THR A 259 -13.71 4.72 19.37
C THR A 259 -12.76 4.54 18.18
N ARG A 260 -11.89 5.53 17.90
CA ARG A 260 -10.85 5.42 16.86
C ARG A 260 -9.84 4.31 17.17
N THR A 261 -9.42 4.14 18.42
CA THR A 261 -8.52 3.06 18.83
C THR A 261 -9.11 1.69 18.51
N TYR A 262 -10.35 1.44 18.92
CA TYR A 262 -11.01 0.16 18.66
C TYR A 262 -11.27 -0.08 17.17
N ASN A 263 -11.69 0.96 16.43
CA ASN A 263 -11.83 0.89 14.97
C ASN A 263 -10.51 0.51 14.28
N LEU A 264 -9.37 1.02 14.75
CA LEU A 264 -8.06 0.62 14.25
C LEU A 264 -7.74 -0.85 14.56
N MET A 265 -8.02 -1.32 15.78
CA MET A 265 -7.79 -2.72 16.18
C MET A 265 -8.66 -3.70 15.37
N LEU A 266 -9.93 -3.36 15.11
CA LEU A 266 -10.82 -4.14 14.24
C LEU A 266 -10.33 -4.16 12.78
N ARG A 267 -9.86 -3.02 12.25
CA ARG A 267 -9.24 -2.95 10.91
C ARG A 267 -7.97 -3.80 10.81
N ILE A 268 -7.19 -3.86 11.87
CA ILE A 268 -6.02 -4.73 11.98
C ILE A 268 -6.43 -6.20 11.94
N ALA A 269 -7.48 -6.59 12.68
CA ALA A 269 -8.02 -7.95 12.64
C ALA A 269 -8.52 -8.35 11.23
N LEU A 270 -9.18 -7.44 10.51
CA LEU A 270 -9.55 -7.62 9.09
C LEU A 270 -8.34 -7.83 8.17
N LYS A 271 -7.28 -7.04 8.39
CA LYS A 271 -6.09 -7.16 7.57
C LYS A 271 -5.36 -8.47 7.85
N TYR A 272 -5.36 -8.92 9.10
CA TYR A 272 -4.83 -10.23 9.49
C TYR A 272 -5.60 -11.37 8.83
N SER A 273 -6.95 -11.33 8.82
CA SER A 273 -7.76 -12.35 8.15
C SER A 273 -7.51 -12.42 6.64
N SER A 274 -7.30 -11.26 6.00
CA SER A 274 -6.96 -11.18 4.58
C SER A 274 -5.61 -11.85 4.26
N ILE A 275 -4.66 -11.83 5.19
CA ILE A 275 -3.35 -12.49 5.05
C ILE A 275 -3.47 -14.00 5.33
N GLN A 276 -4.34 -14.40 6.25
CA GLN A 276 -4.60 -15.81 6.59
C GLN A 276 -5.64 -16.48 5.67
N ASN A 277 -5.68 -16.09 4.39
CA ASN A 277 -6.60 -16.67 3.39
C ASN A 277 -8.08 -16.68 3.81
N GLY A 278 -8.53 -15.66 4.55
CA GLY A 278 -9.93 -15.50 4.93
C GLY A 278 -10.32 -16.10 6.29
N ASN A 279 -9.38 -16.66 7.06
CA ASN A 279 -9.68 -17.08 8.42
C ASN A 279 -9.93 -15.85 9.32
N ILE A 280 -11.16 -15.69 9.82
CA ILE A 280 -11.53 -14.56 10.66
C ILE A 280 -11.06 -14.84 12.08
N PRO A 281 -10.29 -13.94 12.73
CA PRO A 281 -9.92 -14.09 14.13
C PRO A 281 -11.12 -13.72 15.02
N SER A 282 -12.16 -14.56 15.01
CA SER A 282 -13.47 -14.30 15.65
C SER A 282 -13.33 -13.94 17.13
N SER A 283 -12.44 -14.62 17.85
CA SER A 283 -12.14 -14.33 19.26
C SER A 283 -11.59 -12.92 19.48
N SER A 284 -10.70 -12.45 18.60
CA SER A 284 -10.12 -11.11 18.69
C SER A 284 -11.15 -10.02 18.38
N VAL A 285 -12.00 -10.24 17.37
CA VAL A 285 -13.08 -9.30 17.01
C VAL A 285 -14.06 -9.15 18.17
N LEU A 286 -14.54 -10.27 18.73
CA LEU A 286 -15.44 -10.26 19.88
C LEU A 286 -14.78 -9.67 21.13
N PHE A 287 -13.48 -9.92 21.34
CA PHE A 287 -12.72 -9.30 22.43
C PHE A 287 -12.77 -7.78 22.34
N TYR A 288 -12.44 -7.18 21.19
CA TYR A 288 -12.45 -5.72 21.05
C TYR A 288 -13.85 -5.12 21.22
N LEU A 289 -14.89 -5.75 20.65
CA LEU A 289 -16.28 -5.26 20.80
C LEU A 289 -16.79 -5.34 22.25
N LYS A 290 -16.50 -6.43 22.95
CA LYS A 290 -16.84 -6.56 24.38
C LYS A 290 -16.05 -5.55 25.22
N ASN A 291 -14.78 -5.33 24.89
CA ASN A 291 -13.94 -4.39 25.63
C ASN A 291 -14.33 -2.92 25.36
N MET A 292 -14.86 -2.58 24.19
CA MET A 292 -15.51 -1.28 23.95
C MET A 292 -16.62 -1.04 24.98
N LYS A 293 -17.52 -2.02 25.15
CA LYS A 293 -18.62 -1.90 26.12
C LYS A 293 -18.12 -1.80 27.56
N GLN A 294 -17.15 -2.62 27.95
CA GLN A 294 -16.58 -2.60 29.30
C GLN A 294 -15.93 -1.27 29.66
N ASN A 295 -15.34 -0.58 28.68
CA ASN A 295 -14.71 0.73 28.87
C ASN A 295 -15.67 1.90 28.56
N ASN A 296 -16.98 1.65 28.44
CA ASN A 296 -17.98 2.66 28.10
C ASN A 296 -17.66 3.46 26.81
N VAL A 297 -17.10 2.79 25.81
CA VAL A 297 -16.81 3.38 24.50
C VAL A 297 -17.88 2.95 23.51
N ASP A 298 -18.54 3.94 22.93
CA ASP A 298 -19.61 3.72 21.96
C ASP A 298 -19.08 3.35 20.57
N ALA A 299 -19.77 2.43 19.91
CA ALA A 299 -19.58 2.07 18.51
C ALA A 299 -20.22 3.11 17.61
N ASP A 300 -19.44 3.60 16.64
CA ASP A 300 -19.88 4.58 15.65
C ASP A 300 -20.17 3.92 14.29
N HIS A 301 -20.59 4.74 13.33
CA HIS A 301 -20.83 4.28 11.95
C HIS A 301 -19.58 3.63 11.31
N VAL A 302 -18.37 4.03 11.72
CA VAL A 302 -17.10 3.43 11.25
C VAL A 302 -16.91 2.04 11.85
N THR A 303 -17.29 1.82 13.11
CA THR A 303 -17.28 0.49 13.75
C THR A 303 -18.20 -0.46 13.00
N TRP A 304 -19.45 -0.05 12.73
CA TRP A 304 -20.41 -0.84 11.96
C TRP A 304 -19.89 -1.15 10.55
N ALA A 305 -19.35 -0.15 9.84
CA ALA A 305 -18.78 -0.34 8.51
C ALA A 305 -17.56 -1.25 8.50
N THR A 306 -16.72 -1.18 9.53
CA THR A 306 -15.58 -2.09 9.71
C THR A 306 -16.09 -3.51 9.92
N CYS A 307 -17.05 -3.72 10.83
CA CYS A 307 -17.58 -5.04 11.14
C CYS A 307 -18.29 -5.72 9.95
N TYR A 308 -18.94 -4.94 9.08
CA TYR A 308 -19.55 -5.44 7.84
C TYR A 308 -18.53 -6.18 6.94
N ASN A 309 -17.27 -5.75 6.94
CA ASN A 309 -16.23 -6.38 6.11
C ASN A 309 -15.80 -7.78 6.62
N PHE A 310 -16.21 -8.21 7.82
CA PHE A 310 -16.01 -9.59 8.27
C PHE A 310 -17.07 -10.56 7.72
N LEU A 311 -18.15 -10.06 7.12
CA LEU A 311 -19.24 -10.88 6.62
C LEU A 311 -18.88 -11.49 5.25
N GLN A 312 -18.95 -12.82 5.17
CA GLN A 312 -18.50 -13.58 4.00
C GLN A 312 -19.63 -13.92 3.02
N ASP A 313 -20.88 -13.88 3.47
CA ASP A 313 -22.07 -14.25 2.69
C ASP A 313 -23.12 -13.12 2.66
N ASP A 314 -24.01 -13.18 1.68
CA ASP A 314 -25.02 -12.15 1.48
C ASP A 314 -26.17 -12.23 2.49
N ILE A 315 -26.48 -13.40 3.07
CA ILE A 315 -27.54 -13.55 4.09
C ILE A 315 -27.16 -12.78 5.35
N SER A 316 -25.94 -12.99 5.84
CA SER A 316 -25.39 -12.26 6.99
C SER A 316 -25.34 -10.76 6.74
N ARG A 317 -24.95 -10.33 5.53
CA ARG A 317 -24.94 -8.90 5.14
C ARG A 317 -26.33 -8.29 5.16
N ASP A 318 -27.31 -9.04 4.66
CA ASP A 318 -28.71 -8.65 4.59
C ASP A 318 -29.29 -8.44 5.99
N ILE A 319 -29.04 -9.37 6.92
CA ILE A 319 -29.41 -9.26 8.34
C ILE A 319 -28.71 -8.08 9.00
N PHE A 320 -27.41 -7.90 8.73
CA PHE A 320 -26.62 -6.82 9.32
C PHE A 320 -27.14 -5.43 8.95
N ILE A 321 -27.48 -5.21 7.68
CA ILE A 321 -28.05 -3.94 7.21
C ILE A 321 -29.43 -3.69 7.83
N GLU A 322 -30.22 -4.75 8.01
CA GLU A 322 -31.53 -4.65 8.68
C GLU A 322 -31.38 -4.20 10.15
N GLN A 323 -30.37 -4.72 10.86
CA GLN A 323 -30.03 -4.29 12.22
C GLN A 323 -29.49 -2.86 12.28
N MET A 324 -28.73 -2.42 11.27
CA MET A 324 -28.30 -1.02 11.13
C MET A 324 -29.49 -0.09 10.94
N LYS A 325 -30.44 -0.47 10.07
CA LYS A 325 -31.66 0.29 9.81
C LYS A 325 -32.53 0.41 11.06
N ALA A 326 -32.72 -0.69 11.80
CA ALA A 326 -33.50 -0.69 13.04
C ALA A 326 -32.93 0.26 14.12
N ARG A 327 -31.63 0.59 14.06
CA ARG A 327 -30.95 1.50 15.00
C ARG A 327 -30.66 2.88 14.43
N ASN A 328 -31.19 3.20 13.25
CA ASN A 328 -30.96 4.48 12.57
C ASN A 328 -29.46 4.80 12.41
N ILE A 329 -28.62 3.79 12.15
CA ILE A 329 -27.18 4.01 11.91
C ILE A 329 -27.01 4.82 10.61
N PRO A 330 -26.28 5.95 10.63
CA PRO A 330 -26.03 6.73 9.42
C PRO A 330 -25.27 5.94 8.34
N ILE A 331 -25.76 6.02 7.11
CA ILE A 331 -25.10 5.41 5.95
C ILE A 331 -24.18 6.44 5.29
N HIS A 332 -22.88 6.21 5.39
CA HIS A 332 -21.84 7.04 4.77
C HIS A 332 -21.24 6.39 3.53
N THR A 333 -20.55 7.19 2.71
CA THR A 333 -19.88 6.74 1.47
C THR A 333 -18.89 5.58 1.67
N ASN A 334 -18.21 5.52 2.83
CA ASN A 334 -17.29 4.41 3.15
C ASN A 334 -18.03 3.08 3.37
N PHE A 335 -19.23 3.10 3.95
CA PHE A 335 -20.06 1.91 4.10
C PHE A 335 -20.54 1.43 2.72
N LEU A 336 -21.04 2.35 1.90
CA LEU A 336 -21.47 2.06 0.53
C LEU A 336 -20.35 1.46 -0.32
N TYR A 337 -19.14 2.01 -0.21
CA TYR A 337 -17.96 1.42 -0.83
C TYR A 337 -17.74 -0.04 -0.38
N SER A 338 -17.92 -0.33 0.91
CA SER A 338 -17.76 -1.69 1.45
C SER A 338 -18.82 -2.64 0.88
N VAL A 339 -20.09 -2.23 0.84
CA VAL A 339 -21.20 -2.99 0.22
C VAL A 339 -20.92 -3.30 -1.25
N LEU A 340 -20.57 -2.28 -2.04
CA LEU A 340 -20.31 -2.43 -3.48
C LEU A 340 -19.07 -3.30 -3.77
N ARG A 341 -18.09 -3.30 -2.87
CA ARG A 341 -16.85 -4.07 -2.99
C ARG A 341 -17.04 -5.54 -2.58
N SER A 342 -17.82 -5.82 -1.54
CA SER A 342 -17.94 -7.16 -0.97
C SER A 342 -18.97 -8.03 -1.69
N GLY A 343 -19.97 -7.41 -2.32
CA GLY A 343 -20.99 -8.12 -3.09
C GLY A 343 -20.54 -8.45 -4.52
N ASN A 344 -21.05 -9.55 -5.04
CA ASN A 344 -20.81 -10.03 -6.41
C ASN A 344 -21.68 -9.28 -7.42
N TYR A 345 -21.55 -7.95 -7.48
CA TYR A 345 -22.27 -7.10 -8.44
C TYR A 345 -21.37 -6.73 -9.60
N SER A 346 -21.93 -6.75 -10.81
CA SER A 346 -21.33 -6.13 -11.99
C SER A 346 -21.14 -4.62 -11.78
N CYS A 347 -20.26 -4.00 -12.58
CA CYS A 347 -20.11 -2.56 -12.55
C CYS A 347 -21.40 -1.84 -13.01
N ALA A 348 -22.14 -2.41 -13.95
CA ALA A 348 -23.40 -1.84 -14.44
C ALA A 348 -24.45 -1.74 -13.32
N GLU A 349 -24.64 -2.83 -12.55
CA GLU A 349 -25.53 -2.83 -11.38
C GLU A 349 -25.07 -1.82 -10.31
N SER A 350 -23.75 -1.75 -10.08
CA SER A 350 -23.16 -0.82 -9.12
C SER A 350 -23.43 0.64 -9.54
N LEU A 351 -23.25 0.98 -10.82
CA LEU A 351 -23.51 2.32 -11.36
C LEU A 351 -25.01 2.65 -11.38
N ASN A 352 -25.87 1.72 -11.77
CA ASN A 352 -27.32 1.90 -11.73
C ASN A 352 -27.80 2.17 -10.31
N PHE A 353 -27.27 1.46 -9.32
CA PHE A 353 -27.57 1.70 -7.91
C PHE A 353 -27.14 3.11 -7.46
N LEU A 354 -25.92 3.54 -7.84
CA LEU A 354 -25.41 4.87 -7.50
C LEU A 354 -26.27 5.99 -8.11
N THR A 355 -26.64 5.86 -9.39
CA THR A 355 -27.46 6.82 -10.11
C THR A 355 -28.88 6.88 -9.55
N LYS A 356 -29.52 5.72 -9.32
CA LYS A 356 -30.89 5.63 -8.78
C LYS A 356 -31.02 6.28 -7.41
N ASN A 357 -30.00 6.18 -6.57
CA ASN A 357 -30.01 6.75 -5.22
C ASN A 357 -29.30 8.11 -5.12
N SER A 358 -28.97 8.75 -6.25
CA SER A 358 -28.28 10.05 -6.31
C SER A 358 -27.00 10.13 -5.48
N ILE A 359 -26.22 9.03 -5.42
CA ILE A 359 -25.00 8.94 -4.63
C ILE A 359 -23.83 9.58 -5.39
N PRO A 360 -23.10 10.55 -4.81
CA PRO A 360 -21.96 11.16 -5.48
C PRO A 360 -20.79 10.18 -5.64
N ILE A 361 -20.28 10.06 -6.87
CA ILE A 361 -19.08 9.27 -7.17
C ILE A 361 -17.85 10.00 -6.64
N ASN A 362 -17.25 9.47 -5.58
CA ASN A 362 -15.94 9.90 -5.08
C ASN A 362 -14.81 9.06 -5.69
N TYR A 363 -13.55 9.42 -5.40
CA TYR A 363 -12.38 8.74 -5.98
C TYR A 363 -12.30 7.23 -5.63
N LYS A 364 -12.80 6.79 -4.46
CA LYS A 364 -12.76 5.38 -4.04
C LYS A 364 -13.77 4.55 -4.84
N ILE A 365 -14.98 5.09 -5.04
CA ILE A 365 -16.02 4.46 -5.84
C ILE A 365 -15.57 4.41 -7.31
N LEU A 366 -14.96 5.49 -7.81
CA LEU A 366 -14.39 5.51 -9.16
C LEU A 366 -13.31 4.44 -9.35
N ASP A 367 -12.33 4.33 -8.43
CA ASP A 367 -11.29 3.28 -8.49
C ASP A 367 -11.92 1.87 -8.47
N LEU A 368 -12.97 1.66 -7.68
CA LEU A 368 -13.70 0.39 -7.62
C LEU A 368 -14.38 0.07 -8.97
N CYS A 369 -15.13 1.02 -9.54
CA CYS A 369 -15.82 0.84 -10.81
C CYS A 369 -14.83 0.58 -11.95
N VAL A 370 -13.75 1.36 -12.05
CA VAL A 370 -12.69 1.15 -13.04
C VAL A 370 -12.06 -0.24 -12.87
N ASN A 371 -11.76 -0.65 -11.63
CA ASN A 371 -11.20 -1.98 -11.39
C ASN A 371 -12.17 -3.11 -11.77
N LYS A 372 -13.48 -2.97 -11.48
CA LYS A 372 -14.50 -3.94 -11.89
C LYS A 372 -14.62 -4.03 -13.41
N LEU A 373 -14.73 -2.89 -14.10
CA LEU A 373 -14.81 -2.87 -15.57
C LEU A 373 -13.59 -3.52 -16.23
N ILE A 374 -12.38 -3.28 -15.70
CA ILE A 374 -11.16 -3.94 -16.19
C ILE A 374 -11.20 -5.46 -15.94
N GLN A 375 -11.74 -5.91 -14.80
CA GLN A 375 -11.92 -7.35 -14.50
C GLN A 375 -12.98 -8.01 -15.40
N GLU A 376 -14.00 -7.25 -15.80
CA GLU A 376 -15.03 -7.64 -16.78
C GLU A 376 -14.55 -7.52 -18.24
N ASP A 377 -13.26 -7.22 -18.49
CA ASP A 377 -12.65 -6.95 -19.81
C ASP A 377 -13.29 -5.79 -20.60
N LYS A 378 -14.03 -4.91 -19.93
CA LYS A 378 -14.68 -3.71 -20.49
C LYS A 378 -13.76 -2.48 -20.38
N VAL A 379 -12.55 -2.58 -20.91
CA VAL A 379 -11.50 -1.54 -20.76
C VAL A 379 -11.88 -0.23 -21.44
N GLY A 380 -12.54 -0.28 -22.61
CA GLY A 380 -13.01 0.91 -23.32
C GLY A 380 -14.01 1.72 -22.50
N ILE A 381 -15.01 1.05 -21.90
CA ILE A 381 -16.00 1.70 -21.01
C ILE A 381 -15.31 2.27 -19.78
N ALA A 382 -14.33 1.56 -19.21
CA ALA A 382 -13.55 2.08 -18.08
C ALA A 382 -12.79 3.37 -18.44
N TRP A 383 -12.25 3.44 -19.66
CA TRP A 383 -11.55 4.60 -20.18
C TRP A 383 -12.49 5.80 -20.38
N GLU A 384 -13.67 5.56 -20.94
CA GLU A 384 -14.70 6.59 -21.11
C GLU A 384 -15.19 7.12 -19.77
N LEU A 385 -15.43 6.24 -18.78
CA LEU A 385 -15.80 6.65 -17.42
C LEU A 385 -14.74 7.56 -16.79
N LEU A 386 -13.46 7.24 -16.98
CA LEU A 386 -12.35 8.08 -16.48
C LEU A 386 -12.31 9.45 -17.19
N ASN A 387 -12.45 9.49 -18.52
CA ASN A 387 -12.49 10.76 -19.26
C ASN A 387 -13.71 11.59 -18.90
N PHE A 388 -14.88 10.97 -18.79
CA PHE A 388 -16.11 11.64 -18.40
C PHE A 388 -15.96 12.30 -17.02
N THR A 389 -15.39 11.58 -16.05
CA THR A 389 -15.16 12.14 -14.70
C THR A 389 -14.16 13.28 -14.70
N MET A 390 -13.05 13.17 -15.45
CA MET A 390 -12.08 14.27 -15.60
C MET A 390 -12.67 15.52 -16.25
N CYS A 391 -13.46 15.37 -17.32
CA CYS A 391 -13.99 16.50 -18.08
C CYS A 391 -15.23 17.14 -17.45
N ARG A 392 -16.14 16.34 -16.90
CA ARG A 392 -17.47 16.80 -16.44
C ARG A 392 -17.57 16.96 -14.92
N LYS A 393 -16.65 16.37 -14.15
CA LYS A 393 -16.64 16.46 -12.68
C LYS A 393 -15.24 16.82 -12.16
N PRO A 394 -14.73 18.03 -12.45
CA PRO A 394 -13.38 18.44 -12.06
C PRO A 394 -13.14 18.43 -10.54
N ASN A 395 -14.21 18.50 -9.74
CA ASN A 395 -14.13 18.44 -8.28
C ASN A 395 -13.74 17.04 -7.74
N VAL A 396 -13.78 15.99 -8.57
CA VAL A 396 -13.32 14.64 -8.18
C VAL A 396 -11.81 14.56 -8.39
N LYS A 397 -11.04 14.70 -7.30
CA LYS A 397 -9.58 14.52 -7.33
C LYS A 397 -9.21 13.08 -7.71
N ILE A 398 -8.72 12.89 -8.93
CA ILE A 398 -8.21 11.62 -9.42
C ILE A 398 -6.73 11.50 -9.04
N ASN A 399 -6.40 10.38 -8.39
CA ASN A 399 -5.03 10.07 -7.97
C ASN A 399 -4.38 9.06 -8.93
N ALA A 400 -3.05 8.96 -8.85
CA ALA A 400 -2.26 8.00 -9.64
C ALA A 400 -2.75 6.55 -9.54
N SER A 401 -3.38 6.15 -8.42
CA SER A 401 -3.93 4.81 -8.22
C SER A 401 -4.92 4.37 -9.32
N VAL A 402 -5.82 5.26 -9.75
CA VAL A 402 -6.84 4.94 -10.76
C VAL A 402 -6.17 4.74 -12.12
N ILE A 403 -5.26 5.65 -12.49
CA ILE A 403 -4.49 5.57 -13.75
C ILE A 403 -3.62 4.30 -13.77
N ASN A 404 -3.00 3.99 -12.63
CA ASN A 404 -2.16 2.80 -12.46
C ASN A 404 -2.93 1.49 -12.67
N ARG A 405 -4.28 1.45 -12.62
CA ARG A 405 -5.07 0.27 -13.00
C ARG A 405 -4.87 -0.08 -14.48
N PHE A 406 -4.94 0.93 -15.35
CA PHE A 406 -4.72 0.78 -16.78
C PHE A 406 -3.26 0.43 -17.11
N ILE A 407 -2.31 1.18 -16.53
CA ILE A 407 -0.88 0.94 -16.77
C ILE A 407 -0.50 -0.49 -16.32
N ARG A 408 -1.07 -0.99 -15.21
CA ARG A 408 -0.86 -2.37 -14.74
C ARG A 408 -1.38 -3.40 -15.73
N LEU A 409 -2.58 -3.20 -16.28
CA LEU A 409 -3.18 -4.07 -17.30
C LEU A 409 -2.29 -4.14 -18.55
N PHE A 410 -1.84 -2.99 -19.05
CA PHE A 410 -0.99 -2.93 -20.24
C PHE A 410 0.39 -3.53 -19.96
N ALA A 411 0.94 -3.33 -18.76
CA ALA A 411 2.19 -3.95 -18.34
C ALA A 411 2.14 -5.47 -18.23
N SER A 412 1.01 -6.06 -17.78
CA SER A 412 0.84 -7.52 -17.82
C SER A 412 0.78 -8.05 -19.25
N LYS A 413 0.22 -7.29 -20.18
CA LYS A 413 0.17 -7.63 -21.62
C LYS A 413 1.47 -7.32 -22.37
N GLY A 414 2.48 -6.73 -21.72
CA GLY A 414 3.72 -6.28 -22.38
C GLY A 414 3.53 -5.12 -23.35
N ARG A 415 2.39 -4.42 -23.29
CA ARG A 415 2.05 -3.30 -24.17
C ARG A 415 2.64 -1.99 -23.63
N ILE A 416 3.93 -1.77 -23.87
CA ILE A 416 4.63 -0.54 -23.44
C ILE A 416 4.10 0.70 -24.16
N ASP A 417 3.67 0.55 -25.41
CA ASP A 417 3.00 1.58 -26.20
C ASP A 417 1.79 2.16 -25.45
N LEU A 418 0.83 1.31 -25.07
CA LEU A 418 -0.37 1.74 -24.34
C LEU A 418 -0.01 2.34 -22.97
N ALA A 419 0.94 1.72 -22.27
CA ALA A 419 1.39 2.19 -20.97
C ALA A 419 1.99 3.62 -21.03
N LEU A 420 2.82 3.91 -22.04
CA LEU A 420 3.41 5.23 -22.27
C LEU A 420 2.36 6.25 -22.74
N MET A 421 1.45 5.85 -23.63
CA MET A 421 0.34 6.72 -24.04
C MET A 421 -0.54 7.12 -22.86
N THR A 422 -0.85 6.20 -21.95
CA THR A 422 -1.59 6.50 -20.71
C THR A 422 -0.81 7.44 -19.80
N TYR A 423 0.51 7.21 -19.63
CA TYR A 423 1.37 8.10 -18.85
C TYR A 423 1.39 9.51 -19.44
N ASN A 424 1.63 9.66 -20.73
CA ASN A 424 1.68 10.95 -21.41
C ASN A 424 0.33 11.69 -21.30
N LYS A 425 -0.79 10.99 -21.51
CA LYS A 425 -2.12 11.59 -21.43
C LYS A 425 -2.47 12.12 -20.05
N TYR A 426 -2.23 11.35 -18.99
CA TYR A 426 -2.75 11.71 -17.66
C TYR A 426 -1.71 12.35 -16.74
N MET A 427 -0.45 11.91 -16.83
CA MET A 427 0.58 12.37 -15.90
C MET A 427 1.36 13.54 -16.48
N LYS A 428 1.63 13.51 -17.78
CA LYS A 428 2.32 14.62 -18.47
C LYS A 428 1.37 15.75 -18.86
N GLN A 429 0.25 15.45 -19.53
CA GLN A 429 -0.69 16.48 -20.02
C GLN A 429 -1.68 16.96 -18.94
N SER A 430 -2.24 16.06 -18.11
CA SER A 430 -3.20 16.44 -17.05
C SER A 430 -2.56 16.71 -15.69
N GLY A 431 -1.24 16.59 -15.55
CA GLY A 431 -0.51 16.92 -14.32
C GLY A 431 -0.74 15.98 -13.12
N ILE A 432 -1.24 14.77 -13.34
CA ILE A 432 -1.38 13.78 -12.25
C ILE A 432 0.01 13.28 -11.84
N LEU A 433 0.41 13.51 -10.59
CA LEU A 433 1.72 13.12 -10.08
C LEU A 433 1.91 11.59 -10.13
N PRO A 434 2.91 11.05 -10.86
CA PRO A 434 3.19 9.63 -10.88
C PRO A 434 3.76 9.16 -9.53
N ASP A 435 3.54 7.87 -9.23
CA ASP A 435 4.07 7.26 -8.01
C ASP A 435 5.08 6.14 -8.31
N THR A 436 5.62 5.51 -7.26
CA THR A 436 6.57 4.40 -7.42
C THR A 436 5.98 3.23 -8.23
N ASN A 437 4.67 2.99 -8.14
CA ASN A 437 4.01 1.88 -8.81
C ASN A 437 3.79 2.20 -10.31
N THR A 438 3.59 3.47 -10.68
CA THR A 438 3.57 3.91 -12.08
C THR A 438 4.83 3.46 -12.81
N PHE A 439 6.00 3.87 -12.32
CA PHE A 439 7.26 3.50 -12.94
C PHE A 439 7.50 2.00 -12.85
N GLU A 440 7.17 1.35 -11.73
CA GLU A 440 7.24 -0.11 -11.63
C GLU A 440 6.49 -0.81 -12.77
N MET A 441 5.30 -0.34 -13.12
CA MET A 441 4.52 -0.89 -14.24
C MET A 441 5.10 -0.51 -15.60
N LEU A 442 5.68 0.68 -15.79
CA LEU A 442 6.38 1.06 -17.03
C LEU A 442 7.63 0.21 -17.29
N PHE A 443 8.45 -0.05 -16.26
CA PHE A 443 9.59 -0.97 -16.39
C PHE A 443 9.14 -2.41 -16.62
N LYS A 444 8.03 -2.83 -15.99
CA LYS A 444 7.42 -4.15 -16.23
C LYS A 444 6.94 -4.28 -17.67
N SER A 445 6.25 -3.27 -18.22
CA SER A 445 5.79 -3.30 -19.61
C SER A 445 6.96 -3.38 -20.59
N LEU A 446 8.04 -2.61 -20.37
CA LEU A 446 9.27 -2.69 -21.15
C LEU A 446 9.89 -4.10 -21.15
N VAL A 447 10.03 -4.70 -19.97
CA VAL A 447 10.62 -6.04 -19.85
C VAL A 447 9.73 -7.11 -20.50
N ASN A 448 8.42 -7.01 -20.33
CA ASN A 448 7.47 -7.98 -20.88
C ASN A 448 7.27 -7.83 -22.40
N ASN A 449 7.45 -6.62 -22.95
CA ASN A 449 7.45 -6.37 -24.39
C ASN A 449 8.59 -7.12 -25.11
N GLY A 450 9.67 -7.42 -24.39
CA GLY A 450 10.88 -8.05 -24.93
C GLY A 450 11.95 -7.04 -25.33
N TYR A 451 13.16 -7.53 -25.56
CA TYR A 451 14.28 -6.69 -25.96
C TYR A 451 14.24 -6.45 -27.47
N THR A 452 14.30 -5.18 -27.86
CA THR A 452 14.35 -4.71 -29.24
C THR A 452 15.68 -4.01 -29.50
N LYS A 453 15.98 -3.67 -30.76
CA LYS A 453 17.18 -2.87 -31.10
C LYS A 453 17.28 -1.56 -30.32
N HIS A 454 16.15 -0.96 -29.96
CA HIS A 454 16.09 0.32 -29.23
C HIS A 454 15.86 0.17 -27.73
N PHE A 455 15.94 -1.05 -27.18
CA PHE A 455 15.66 -1.32 -25.77
C PHE A 455 16.49 -0.43 -24.83
N MET A 456 17.78 -0.24 -25.12
CA MET A 456 18.68 0.62 -24.32
C MET A 456 18.21 2.07 -24.28
N TYR A 457 17.79 2.62 -25.41
CA TYR A 457 17.28 3.99 -25.51
C TYR A 457 15.97 4.15 -24.74
N THR A 458 15.03 3.21 -24.90
CA THR A 458 13.76 3.24 -24.15
C THR A 458 13.98 3.05 -22.65
N LEU A 459 14.93 2.19 -22.26
CA LEU A 459 15.29 1.99 -20.85
C LEU A 459 15.84 3.27 -20.23
N GLN A 460 16.76 3.93 -20.93
CA GLN A 460 17.35 5.17 -20.45
C GLN A 460 16.32 6.30 -20.41
N TYR A 461 15.43 6.42 -21.40
CA TYR A 461 14.29 7.35 -21.36
C TYR A 461 13.41 7.14 -20.11
N LEU A 462 13.07 5.89 -19.77
CA LEU A 462 12.30 5.61 -18.56
C LEU A 462 13.05 5.94 -17.26
N LYS A 463 14.39 5.82 -17.25
CA LYS A 463 15.22 6.24 -16.10
C LYS A 463 15.21 7.75 -15.95
N ASP A 464 15.39 8.47 -17.05
CA ASP A 464 15.38 9.94 -17.08
C ASP A 464 14.01 10.46 -16.64
N LEU A 465 12.91 9.91 -17.16
CA LEU A 465 11.55 10.25 -16.71
C LEU A 465 11.37 10.00 -15.21
N LYS A 466 11.90 8.89 -14.69
CA LYS A 466 11.83 8.55 -13.27
C LYS A 466 12.65 9.51 -12.41
N GLU A 467 13.77 10.01 -12.91
CA GLU A 467 14.61 11.01 -12.25
C GLU A 467 13.94 12.38 -12.20
N VAL A 468 13.39 12.84 -13.32
CA VAL A 468 12.63 14.11 -13.42
C VAL A 468 11.46 14.15 -12.44
N ASN A 469 10.83 12.99 -12.15
CA ASN A 469 9.75 12.88 -11.17
C ASN A 469 10.22 12.63 -9.72
N GLY A 470 11.51 12.84 -9.42
CA GLY A 470 12.08 12.68 -8.06
C GLY A 470 12.24 11.23 -7.60
N LEU A 471 11.95 10.24 -8.45
CA LEU A 471 11.93 8.81 -8.12
C LEU A 471 13.22 8.08 -8.50
N GLY A 472 14.23 8.78 -9.04
CA GLY A 472 15.50 8.22 -9.54
C GLY A 472 16.19 7.27 -8.56
N LYS A 473 16.30 7.69 -7.29
CA LYS A 473 17.01 6.96 -6.22
C LYS A 473 16.37 5.60 -5.84
N TYR A 474 15.09 5.36 -6.17
CA TYR A 474 14.37 4.14 -5.76
C TYR A 474 14.59 2.99 -6.76
N LYS A 475 15.37 1.96 -6.39
CA LYS A 475 15.58 0.77 -7.24
C LYS A 475 14.46 -0.25 -7.04
N THR A 476 13.72 -0.59 -8.10
CA THR A 476 12.70 -1.65 -8.11
C THR A 476 13.21 -2.93 -8.76
N TYR A 477 12.52 -4.05 -8.52
CA TYR A 477 12.85 -5.33 -9.16
C TYR A 477 12.88 -5.22 -10.70
N TRP A 478 11.90 -4.54 -11.30
CA TRP A 478 11.82 -4.38 -12.75
C TRP A 478 12.92 -3.47 -13.32
N VAL A 479 13.38 -2.46 -12.56
CA VAL A 479 14.58 -1.68 -12.92
C VAL A 479 15.83 -2.56 -12.93
N VAL A 480 16.00 -3.42 -11.91
CA VAL A 480 17.15 -4.35 -11.86
C VAL A 480 17.08 -5.38 -12.99
N LYS A 481 15.88 -5.90 -13.27
CA LYS A 481 15.66 -6.87 -14.34
C LYS A 481 15.92 -6.26 -15.72
N SER A 482 15.44 -5.04 -15.97
CA SER A 482 15.72 -4.33 -17.23
C SER A 482 17.21 -3.98 -17.39
N ASN A 483 17.91 -3.58 -16.31
CA ASN A 483 19.36 -3.41 -16.34
C ASN A 483 20.11 -4.71 -16.67
N SER A 484 19.67 -5.86 -16.13
CA SER A 484 20.28 -7.15 -16.51
C SER A 484 20.06 -7.51 -17.98
N ILE A 485 18.92 -7.13 -18.56
CA ILE A 485 18.67 -7.35 -19.99
C ILE A 485 19.57 -6.41 -20.81
N ALA A 486 19.64 -5.14 -20.42
CA ALA A 486 20.54 -4.17 -21.03
C ALA A 486 21.99 -4.67 -21.06
N GLU A 487 22.53 -5.08 -19.91
CA GLU A 487 23.94 -5.47 -19.77
C GLU A 487 24.31 -6.74 -20.56
N PHE A 488 23.44 -7.78 -20.54
CA PHE A 488 23.79 -9.09 -21.11
C PHE A 488 23.16 -9.38 -22.47
N ASN A 489 22.06 -8.72 -22.83
CA ASN A 489 21.36 -8.92 -24.11
C ASN A 489 21.51 -7.74 -25.07
N CYS A 490 21.79 -6.53 -24.59
CA CYS A 490 21.86 -5.33 -25.43
C CYS A 490 23.26 -4.72 -25.40
N LYS A 491 24.14 -5.19 -26.30
CA LYS A 491 25.49 -4.63 -26.49
C LYS A 491 25.45 -3.34 -27.34
N VAL A 492 24.63 -2.36 -26.96
CA VAL A 492 24.46 -1.10 -27.71
C VAL A 492 24.84 0.07 -26.83
N GLU A 493 25.86 0.82 -27.25
CA GLU A 493 26.22 2.09 -26.64
C GLU A 493 25.21 3.18 -27.05
N ILE A 494 24.85 4.03 -26.09
CA ILE A 494 23.88 5.10 -26.28
C ILE A 494 24.59 6.28 -26.94
N VAL A 495 24.08 6.72 -28.09
CA VAL A 495 24.55 7.94 -28.76
C VAL A 495 23.59 9.09 -28.44
N ASP A 496 24.09 10.18 -27.87
CA ASP A 496 23.28 11.30 -27.37
C ASP A 496 22.44 11.99 -28.45
N SER A 497 22.97 12.13 -29.67
CA SER A 497 22.24 12.70 -30.80
C SER A 497 21.00 11.88 -31.18
N LYS A 498 21.11 10.54 -31.14
CA LYS A 498 19.97 9.64 -31.37
C LYS A 498 19.01 9.66 -30.19
N MET A 499 19.52 9.79 -28.97
CA MET A 499 18.70 9.83 -27.76
C MET A 499 17.73 11.02 -27.76
N ALA A 500 18.18 12.22 -28.13
CA ALA A 500 17.32 13.41 -28.19
C ALA A 500 16.11 13.20 -29.12
N GLY A 501 16.34 12.65 -30.32
CA GLY A 501 15.26 12.35 -31.28
C GLY A 501 14.31 11.24 -30.82
N ILE A 502 14.78 10.29 -30.00
CA ILE A 502 13.94 9.24 -29.42
C ILE A 502 13.09 9.80 -28.28
N LYS A 503 13.68 10.63 -27.41
CA LYS A 503 12.97 11.30 -26.32
C LYS A 503 11.80 12.10 -26.84
N THR A 504 12.01 12.98 -27.81
CA THR A 504 10.94 13.79 -28.41
C THR A 504 9.82 12.95 -29.02
N ARG A 505 10.16 11.86 -29.71
CA ARG A 505 9.16 10.92 -30.27
C ARG A 505 8.34 10.20 -29.22
N LEU A 506 8.97 9.75 -28.13
CA LEU A 506 8.28 9.06 -27.03
C LEU A 506 7.46 10.03 -26.18
N ASP A 507 7.93 11.26 -26.02
CA ASP A 507 7.25 12.34 -25.33
C ASP A 507 5.97 12.78 -26.05
N ASN A 508 5.98 12.76 -27.38
CA ASN A 508 4.84 13.12 -28.23
C ASN A 508 3.89 11.94 -28.51
N LEU A 509 4.14 10.75 -27.95
CA LEU A 509 3.30 9.58 -28.14
C LEU A 509 1.94 9.79 -27.46
N SER A 510 0.87 9.92 -28.23
CA SER A 510 -0.49 10.18 -27.75
C SER A 510 -1.50 9.17 -28.27
N TRP A 511 -2.64 9.04 -27.56
CA TRP A 511 -3.78 8.27 -28.04
C TRP A 511 -4.34 8.82 -29.35
N PRO A 512 -4.92 7.96 -30.22
CA PRO A 512 -5.69 8.40 -31.37
C PRO A 512 -6.85 9.32 -30.97
N LYS A 513 -7.32 10.16 -31.90
CA LYS A 513 -8.48 11.04 -31.69
C LYS A 513 -9.76 10.29 -31.32
N THR A 514 -9.89 9.03 -31.75
CA THR A 514 -11.03 8.15 -31.44
C THR A 514 -11.04 7.65 -30.00
N GLY A 515 -10.00 7.90 -29.22
CA GLY A 515 -9.90 7.50 -27.81
C GLY A 515 -9.17 6.17 -27.63
N TYR A 516 -9.62 5.37 -26.65
CA TYR A 516 -8.99 4.10 -26.32
C TYR A 516 -9.21 3.05 -27.41
N THR A 517 -8.15 2.35 -27.78
CA THR A 517 -8.19 1.21 -28.69
C THR A 517 -7.03 0.27 -28.40
N ASP A 518 -7.29 -1.04 -28.43
CA ASP A 518 -6.25 -2.05 -28.33
C ASP A 518 -5.38 -2.12 -29.60
N ASN A 519 -5.92 -1.66 -30.73
CA ASN A 519 -5.37 -1.79 -32.09
C ASN A 519 -4.76 -0.48 -32.60
N VAL A 520 -4.00 0.20 -31.74
CA VAL A 520 -3.34 1.49 -32.02
C VAL A 520 -2.59 1.50 -33.36
N TRP A 521 -1.93 0.40 -33.72
CA TRP A 521 -1.18 0.31 -34.98
C TRP A 521 -1.98 0.65 -36.24
N PHE A 522 -3.25 0.25 -36.29
CA PHE A 522 -4.08 0.39 -37.50
C PHE A 522 -4.75 1.74 -37.63
N ILE A 523 -5.03 2.40 -36.50
CA ILE A 523 -5.80 3.64 -36.44
C ILE A 523 -4.88 4.87 -36.44
N SER A 524 -3.62 4.70 -36.04
CA SER A 524 -2.73 5.84 -35.82
C SER A 524 -2.00 6.30 -37.08
N ASP A 525 -1.61 7.57 -37.07
CA ASP A 525 -0.88 8.27 -38.13
C ASP A 525 0.52 7.66 -38.41
N ALA A 526 1.21 8.21 -39.42
CA ALA A 526 2.52 7.70 -39.81
C ALA A 526 3.58 7.88 -38.71
N ASP A 527 3.52 8.94 -37.91
CA ASP A 527 4.55 9.24 -36.91
C ASP A 527 4.39 8.42 -35.64
N THR A 528 3.16 8.23 -35.17
CA THR A 528 2.87 7.26 -34.09
C THR A 528 3.30 5.85 -34.49
N ARG A 529 3.04 5.40 -35.73
CA ARG A 529 3.54 4.10 -36.22
C ARG A 529 5.07 4.01 -36.22
N LYS A 530 5.81 5.10 -36.49
CA LYS A 530 7.28 5.12 -36.33
C LYS A 530 7.67 4.92 -34.86
N SER A 531 6.98 5.58 -33.93
CA SER A 531 7.21 5.39 -32.48
C SER A 531 6.88 3.96 -32.01
N LEU A 532 5.80 3.35 -32.52
CA LEU A 532 5.47 1.95 -32.22
C LEU A 532 6.54 0.98 -32.74
N ARG A 533 7.06 1.20 -33.95
CA ARG A 533 8.19 0.42 -34.49
C ARG A 533 9.44 0.55 -33.62
N LEU A 534 9.72 1.76 -33.13
CA LEU A 534 10.84 2.02 -32.22
C LEU A 534 10.70 1.19 -30.94
N LEU A 535 9.50 1.15 -30.37
CA LEU A 535 9.18 0.34 -29.18
C LEU A 535 9.09 -1.17 -29.47
N GLY A 536 9.07 -1.58 -30.74
CA GLY A 536 8.87 -2.97 -31.17
C GLY A 536 7.43 -3.47 -31.02
N CYS A 537 6.48 -2.56 -30.82
CA CYS A 537 5.04 -2.85 -30.72
C CYS A 537 4.43 -2.96 -32.12
N ILE A 538 4.81 -4.01 -32.86
CA ILE A 538 4.35 -4.31 -34.22
C ILE A 538 3.42 -5.53 -34.17
N PRO A 539 2.24 -5.50 -34.81
CA PRO A 539 1.35 -6.67 -34.88
C PRO A 539 2.05 -7.88 -35.50
N GLY A 540 1.71 -9.08 -35.02
CA GLY A 540 2.34 -10.33 -35.46
C GLY A 540 2.30 -10.57 -36.96
N SER A 541 1.23 -10.11 -37.64
CA SER A 541 1.08 -10.19 -39.09
C SER A 541 2.14 -9.41 -39.88
N PHE A 542 2.68 -8.33 -39.30
CA PHE A 542 3.70 -7.48 -39.91
C PHE A 542 5.11 -7.75 -39.40
N LYS A 543 5.26 -8.60 -38.38
CA LYS A 543 6.57 -9.16 -38.06
C LYS A 543 6.92 -10.07 -39.22
N LYS A 544 7.86 -9.64 -40.09
CA LYS A 544 8.53 -10.56 -41.02
C LYS A 544 8.82 -11.82 -40.23
N LYS A 545 8.52 -13.01 -40.77
CA LYS A 545 9.08 -14.27 -40.27
C LYS A 545 10.59 -14.05 -40.29
N GLN A 546 11.15 -13.51 -39.22
CA GLN A 546 12.56 -13.66 -38.96
C GLN A 546 12.68 -15.17 -38.91
N SER A 547 13.42 -15.72 -39.89
CA SER A 547 14.07 -17.00 -39.71
C SER A 547 14.45 -17.06 -38.24
N LYS A 548 14.02 -18.11 -37.54
CA LYS A 548 14.63 -18.44 -36.26
C LYS A 548 16.13 -18.33 -36.55
N VAL A 549 16.77 -17.26 -36.09
CA VAL A 549 18.21 -17.28 -35.97
C VAL A 549 18.37 -18.42 -35.00
N THR A 550 18.83 -19.55 -35.52
CA THR A 550 19.34 -20.67 -34.75
C THR A 550 20.58 -20.17 -34.03
N GLU A 551 20.38 -19.24 -33.10
CA GLU A 551 21.27 -19.04 -31.97
C GLU A 551 21.15 -20.33 -31.18
N THR A 552 22.14 -21.20 -31.40
CA THR A 552 22.51 -22.36 -30.60
C THR A 552 21.89 -22.31 -29.21
N SER A 553 21.05 -23.30 -28.89
CA SER A 553 20.32 -23.44 -27.61
C SER A 553 21.21 -23.29 -26.35
N ASN A 554 22.53 -23.46 -26.47
CA ASN A 554 23.50 -23.28 -25.40
C ASN A 554 23.81 -21.81 -25.05
N SER A 555 23.72 -20.85 -25.98
CA SER A 555 24.06 -19.44 -25.70
C SER A 555 22.96 -18.73 -24.90
N THR A 556 21.70 -19.09 -25.14
CA THR A 556 20.54 -18.51 -24.45
C THR A 556 20.44 -18.98 -22.99
N SER A 557 20.83 -20.23 -22.70
CA SER A 557 20.88 -20.77 -21.33
C SER A 557 21.98 -20.11 -20.50
N GLU A 558 23.19 -19.94 -21.05
CA GLU A 558 24.30 -19.24 -20.38
C GLU A 558 23.97 -17.78 -20.07
N VAL A 559 23.41 -17.03 -21.02
CA VAL A 559 23.01 -15.63 -20.79
C VAL A 559 21.90 -15.55 -19.74
N SER A 560 20.98 -16.51 -19.70
CA SER A 560 19.97 -16.61 -18.65
C SER A 560 20.60 -16.81 -17.27
N ILE A 561 21.58 -17.72 -17.17
CA ILE A 561 22.35 -17.98 -15.95
C ILE A 561 23.11 -16.72 -15.51
N LYS A 562 23.83 -16.05 -16.42
CA LYS A 562 24.56 -14.79 -16.12
C LYS A 562 23.62 -13.70 -15.59
N LYS A 563 22.44 -13.52 -16.21
CA LYS A 563 21.40 -12.59 -15.72
C LYS A 563 20.90 -12.96 -14.33
N GLN A 564 20.70 -14.25 -14.05
CA GLN A 564 20.29 -14.72 -12.73
C GLN A 564 21.38 -14.46 -11.69
N GLN A 565 22.63 -14.83 -11.97
CA GLN A 565 23.79 -14.57 -11.12
C GLN A 565 23.96 -13.08 -10.82
N TYR A 566 23.77 -12.20 -11.81
CA TYR A 566 23.79 -10.75 -11.63
C TYR A 566 22.72 -10.27 -10.63
N ARG A 567 21.46 -10.70 -10.83
CA ARG A 567 20.36 -10.36 -9.93
C ARG A 567 20.59 -10.90 -8.52
N ASP A 568 21.10 -12.12 -8.41
CA ASP A 568 21.44 -12.75 -7.14
C ASP A 568 22.59 -12.04 -6.43
N ARG A 569 23.58 -11.54 -7.18
CA ARG A 569 24.67 -10.71 -6.64
C ARG A 569 24.14 -9.40 -6.05
N ILE A 570 23.28 -8.68 -6.78
CA ILE A 570 22.65 -7.45 -6.28
C ILE A 570 21.82 -7.75 -5.03
N LYS A 571 21.04 -8.84 -5.05
CA LYS A 571 20.25 -9.28 -3.89
C LYS A 571 21.14 -9.60 -2.70
N LYS A 572 22.26 -10.31 -2.89
CA LYS A 572 23.23 -10.64 -1.83
C LYS A 572 23.82 -9.37 -1.21
N ILE A 573 24.23 -8.39 -2.02
CA ILE A 573 24.76 -7.11 -1.52
C ILE A 573 23.70 -6.36 -0.71
N ALA A 574 22.47 -6.28 -1.22
CA ALA A 574 21.37 -5.62 -0.51
C ALA A 574 21.04 -6.32 0.83
N LEU A 575 21.04 -7.65 0.86
CA LEU A 575 20.85 -8.45 2.08
C LEU A 575 22.00 -8.25 3.06
N GLN A 576 23.24 -8.28 2.59
CA GLN A 576 24.44 -8.06 3.39
C GLN A 576 24.40 -6.69 4.08
N ASN A 577 24.13 -5.61 3.35
CA ASN A 577 23.98 -4.28 3.93
C ASN A 577 22.80 -4.21 4.92
N SER A 578 21.69 -4.90 4.65
CA SER A 578 20.59 -5.00 5.60
C SER A 578 20.97 -5.77 6.86
N PHE A 579 21.82 -6.78 6.78
CA PHE A 579 22.27 -7.55 7.94
C PHE A 579 23.25 -6.76 8.79
N ILE A 580 24.23 -6.09 8.18
CA ILE A 580 25.18 -5.21 8.89
C ILE A 580 24.42 -4.21 9.76
N ASN A 581 23.49 -3.47 9.14
CA ASN A 581 22.67 -2.51 9.88
C ASN A 581 21.88 -3.19 11.01
N ARG A 582 21.37 -4.41 10.87
CA ARG A 582 20.66 -5.07 11.98
C ARG A 582 21.61 -5.56 13.07
N ILE A 583 22.81 -6.02 12.73
CA ILE A 583 23.80 -6.52 13.68
C ILE A 583 24.21 -5.41 14.63
N ASP A 584 24.43 -4.21 14.10
CA ASP A 584 24.82 -3.05 14.92
C ASP A 584 23.74 -2.76 15.98
N TYR A 585 22.46 -2.76 15.57
CA TYR A 585 21.33 -2.63 16.49
C TYR A 585 21.14 -3.81 17.45
N ALA A 586 21.58 -5.02 17.08
CA ALA A 586 21.55 -6.18 17.97
C ALA A 586 22.62 -6.11 19.06
N LYS A 587 23.73 -5.41 18.81
CA LYS A 587 24.81 -5.21 19.78
C LYS A 587 24.52 -4.05 20.74
N GLY A 588 23.99 -2.95 20.22
CA GLY A 588 23.64 -1.78 21.01
C GLY A 588 22.58 -0.94 20.31
N TRP A 589 21.33 -1.05 20.76
CA TRP A 589 20.19 -0.42 20.09
C TRP A 589 20.25 1.10 20.12
N TYR A 590 20.45 1.69 21.31
CA TYR A 590 20.45 3.15 21.52
C TYR A 590 21.66 3.82 20.88
N GLU A 591 22.86 3.26 21.03
CA GLU A 591 24.08 3.78 20.40
C GLU A 591 23.98 3.75 18.88
N SER A 592 23.51 2.64 18.30
CA SER A 592 23.30 2.50 16.86
C SER A 592 22.24 3.47 16.34
N LEU A 593 21.15 3.68 17.10
CA LEU A 593 20.14 4.67 16.75
C LEU A 593 20.70 6.08 16.74
N ARG A 594 21.43 6.47 17.79
CA ARG A 594 22.08 7.78 17.89
C ARG A 594 23.04 8.00 16.71
N ASN A 595 23.91 7.04 16.42
CA ASN A 595 24.83 7.10 15.29
C ASN A 595 24.11 7.22 13.93
N GLU A 596 23.01 6.47 13.73
CA GLU A 596 22.21 6.57 12.49
C GLU A 596 21.55 7.96 12.37
N LEU A 597 21.03 8.52 13.47
CA LEU A 597 20.38 9.83 13.50
C LEU A 597 21.39 10.97 13.24
N THR A 598 22.55 10.96 13.91
CA THR A 598 23.62 11.95 13.72
C THR A 598 24.16 11.93 12.28
N LYS A 599 24.43 10.73 11.74
CA LYS A 599 24.90 10.56 10.35
C LYS A 599 23.91 11.10 9.31
N ARG A 600 22.63 11.16 9.67
CA ARG A 600 21.53 11.64 8.82
C ARG A 600 21.10 13.06 9.15
N LYS A 601 21.74 13.73 10.12
CA LYS A 601 21.45 15.09 10.58
C LYS A 601 20.00 15.27 11.08
N ILE A 602 19.42 14.22 11.66
CA ILE A 602 18.06 14.21 12.23
C ILE A 602 18.08 14.67 13.69
N ILE A 603 19.23 14.54 14.36
CA ILE A 603 19.53 15.12 15.68
C ILE A 603 20.79 15.96 15.58
#